data_AF-A0AAX3EBY1-F1
#
_entry.id   AF-A0AAX3EBY1-F1
#
_cell.length_a   1.000
_cell.length_b   1.000
_cell.length_c   1.000
_cell.angle_alpha   90.00
_cell.angle_beta   90.00
_cell.angle_gamma   90.00
#
_symmetry.space_group_name_H-M   'P 1'
#
loop_
_entity.id
_entity.type
_entity.pdbx_description
1 polymer ?
#
loop_
_entity_poly.entity_id
_entity_poly.type
_entity_poly.pdbx_seq_one_letter_code
_entity_poly.pdbx_strand_id
1 'polypeptide(L)'
;MLFVDVHREFEKTMKSAVYALAPLILFSWAVLLGVPFAGLLLLAWFCLSTYFGVWIFHEKSKDRAVFVALATGVVLAYYLHRAVGIV
;
A
#
# COMPACT_ATOMS: atom_id res chain seq x y z
N MET A 1 6.74 20.74 -23.58
CA MET A 1 6.35 19.35 -23.27
C MET A 1 6.70 18.90 -21.84
N LEU A 2 7.43 19.70 -21.05
CA LEU A 2 7.84 19.33 -19.67
C LEU A 2 6.72 19.13 -18.63
N PHE A 3 5.51 19.64 -18.86
CA PHE A 3 4.40 19.55 -17.88
C PHE A 3 3.42 18.39 -18.16
N VAL A 4 3.43 17.82 -19.37
CA VAL A 4 2.52 16.73 -19.74
C VAL A 4 2.93 15.40 -19.08
N ASP A 5 4.23 15.13 -19.01
CA ASP A 5 4.76 13.91 -18.36
C ASP A 5 4.58 13.93 -16.84
N VAL A 6 4.67 15.10 -16.21
CA VAL A 6 4.44 15.24 -14.76
C VAL A 6 3.01 14.87 -14.39
N HIS A 7 2.03 15.28 -15.20
CA HIS A 7 0.62 14.96 -14.95
C HIS A 7 0.36 13.45 -15.10
N ARG A 8 0.97 12.81 -16.10
CA ARG A 8 0.83 11.38 -16.35
C ARG A 8 1.46 10.52 -15.25
N GLU A 9 2.67 10.87 -14.79
CA GLU A 9 3.33 10.16 -13.69
C GLU A 9 2.63 10.41 -12.34
N PHE A 10 2.09 11.61 -12.12
CA PHE A 10 1.25 11.90 -10.95
C PHE A 10 -0.04 11.07 -10.95
N GLU A 11 -0.74 10.99 -12.09
CA GLU A 11 -1.98 10.21 -12.23
C GLU A 11 -1.74 8.71 -11.97
N LYS A 12 -0.63 8.15 -12.48
CA LYS A 12 -0.19 6.78 -12.21
C LYS A 12 0.08 6.55 -10.72
N THR A 13 0.80 7.48 -10.09
CA THR A 13 1.08 7.43 -8.65
C THR A 13 -0.21 7.45 -7.84
N MET A 14 -1.13 8.36 -8.19
CA MET A 14 -2.41 8.51 -7.52
C MET A 14 -3.26 7.26 -7.65
N LYS A 15 -3.35 6.66 -8.85
CA LYS A 15 -4.05 5.39 -9.06
C LYS A 15 -3.45 4.28 -8.19
N SER A 16 -2.12 4.11 -8.22
CA SER A 16 -1.43 3.11 -7.40
C SER A 16 -1.70 3.31 -5.90
N ALA A 17 -1.64 4.55 -5.41
CA ALA A 17 -1.89 4.87 -4.01
C ALA A 17 -3.35 4.61 -3.61
N VAL A 18 -4.31 4.99 -4.46
CA VAL A 18 -5.75 4.75 -4.22
C VAL A 18 -6.04 3.26 -4.15
N TYR A 19 -5.51 2.45 -5.08
CA TYR A 19 -5.70 1.00 -5.04
C TYR A 19 -5.06 0.34 -3.81
N ALA A 20 -3.93 0.86 -3.33
CA ALA A 20 -3.28 0.35 -2.13
C ALA A 20 -4.02 0.75 -0.84
N LEU A 21 -4.53 1.98 -0.76
CA LEU A 21 -5.16 2.52 0.44
C LEU A 21 -6.65 2.21 0.56
N ALA A 22 -7.38 2.05 -0.54
CA ALA A 22 -8.83 1.79 -0.49
C ALA A 22 -9.21 0.57 0.40
N PRO A 23 -8.53 -0.58 0.31
CA PRO A 23 -8.81 -1.74 1.17
C PRO A 23 -8.52 -1.44 2.65
N LEU A 24 -7.44 -0.70 2.93
CA LEU A 24 -7.11 -0.26 4.29
C LEU A 24 -8.20 0.61 4.88
N ILE A 25 -8.68 1.61 4.13
CA ILE A 25 -9.72 2.52 4.59
C ILE A 25 -11.03 1.75 4.79
N LEU A 26 -11.43 0.94 3.81
CA LEU A 26 -12.68 0.19 3.83
C LEU A 26 -12.76 -0.89 4.90
N PHE A 27 -11.64 -1.50 5.29
CA PHE A 27 -11.60 -2.64 6.22
C PHE A 27 -10.86 -2.35 7.53
N SER A 28 -10.37 -1.12 7.75
CA SER A 28 -9.74 -0.69 9.01
C SER A 28 -10.63 -0.92 10.24
N TRP A 29 -11.94 -0.82 10.09
CA TRP A 29 -12.91 -1.11 11.16
C TRP A 29 -12.83 -2.56 11.67
N ALA A 30 -12.47 -3.53 10.83
CA ALA A 30 -12.34 -4.93 11.24
C ALA A 30 -11.20 -5.12 12.25
N VAL A 31 -10.16 -4.30 12.15
CA VAL A 31 -9.04 -4.27 13.09
C VAL A 31 -9.49 -3.67 14.43
N LEU A 32 -10.27 -2.59 14.40
CA LEU A 32 -10.84 -1.97 15.60
C LEU A 32 -11.82 -2.89 16.35
N LEU A 33 -12.56 -3.72 15.62
CA LEU A 33 -13.44 -4.74 16.22
C LEU A 33 -12.70 -5.96 16.77
N GLY A 34 -11.36 -6.00 16.68
CA GLY A 34 -10.56 -7.10 17.20
C GLY A 34 -10.72 -8.40 16.41
N VAL A 35 -11.10 -8.34 15.12
CA VAL A 35 -11.17 -9.52 14.26
C VAL A 35 -9.75 -10.12 14.17
N PRO A 36 -9.57 -11.40 14.53
CA PRO A 36 -8.26 -12.02 14.55
C PRO A 36 -7.63 -11.98 13.16
N PHE A 37 -6.31 -11.73 13.10
CA PHE A 37 -5.52 -11.67 11.86
C PHE A 37 -5.93 -10.57 10.85
N ALA A 38 -6.94 -9.73 11.12
CA ALA A 38 -7.37 -8.69 10.19
C ALA A 38 -6.25 -7.70 9.86
N GLY A 39 -5.44 -7.32 10.85
CA GLY A 39 -4.27 -6.45 10.64
C GLY A 39 -3.22 -7.07 9.71
N LEU A 40 -2.93 -8.36 9.87
CA LEU A 40 -1.99 -9.09 9.01
C LEU A 40 -2.53 -9.25 7.59
N LEU A 41 -3.83 -9.52 7.44
CA LEU A 41 -4.49 -9.62 6.15
C LEU A 41 -4.43 -8.29 5.39
N LEU A 42 -4.71 -7.18 6.08
CA LEU A 42 -4.64 -5.83 5.50
C LEU A 42 -3.22 -5.43 5.15
N LEU A 43 -2.25 -5.78 5.99
CA LEU A 43 -0.84 -5.56 5.71
C LEU A 43 -0.39 -6.32 4.46
N ALA A 44 -0.73 -7.61 4.36
CA ALA A 44 -0.41 -8.44 3.20
C ALA A 44 -1.05 -7.87 1.92
N TRP A 45 -2.33 -7.48 2.01
CA TRP A 45 -3.05 -6.87 0.90
C TRP A 45 -2.43 -5.53 0.47
N PHE A 46 -2.04 -4.69 1.44
CA PHE A 46 -1.37 -3.42 1.17
C PHE A 46 -0.02 -3.62 0.48
N CYS A 47 0.79 -4.58 0.93
CA CYS A 47 2.07 -4.91 0.28
C CYS A 47 1.85 -5.41 -1.16
N LEU A 48 0.88 -6.32 -1.37
CA LEU A 48 0.55 -6.85 -2.70
C LEU A 48 0.07 -5.74 -3.66
N SER A 49 -0.88 -4.93 -3.23
CA SER A 49 -1.41 -3.82 -4.03
C SER A 49 -0.35 -2.76 -4.34
N THR A 50 0.53 -2.45 -3.39
CA THR A 50 1.67 -1.54 -3.62
C THR A 50 2.65 -2.14 -4.62
N TYR A 51 2.99 -3.42 -4.50
CA TYR A 51 3.88 -4.11 -5.45
C TYR A 51 3.30 -4.09 -6.87
N PHE A 52 2.05 -4.53 -7.05
CA PHE A 52 1.42 -4.55 -8.37
C PHE A 52 1.20 -3.13 -8.90
N GLY A 53 0.84 -2.16 -8.06
CA GLY A 53 0.69 -0.77 -8.46
C GLY A 53 1.98 -0.16 -8.97
N VAL A 54 3.10 -0.35 -8.26
CA VAL A 54 4.42 0.14 -8.70
C VAL A 54 4.90 -0.59 -9.95
N TRP A 55 4.69 -1.91 -10.04
CA TRP A 55 5.12 -2.68 -11.20
C TRP A 55 4.33 -2.35 -12.47
N ILE A 56 3.00 -2.26 -12.37
CA ILE A 56 2.10 -2.06 -13.52
C ILE A 56 2.04 -0.58 -13.92
N PHE A 57 1.87 0.35 -12.98
CA PHE A 57 1.65 1.76 -13.33
C PHE A 57 2.94 2.53 -13.59
N HIS A 58 4.03 2.19 -12.91
CA HIS A 58 5.31 2.90 -13.06
C HIS A 58 6.32 2.17 -13.95
N GLU A 59 5.98 1.00 -14.50
CA GLU A 59 6.85 0.17 -15.34
C GLU A 59 8.25 -0.03 -14.74
N LYS A 60 8.35 -0.03 -13.39
CA LYS A 60 9.62 -0.15 -12.67
C LYS A 60 10.07 -1.60 -12.62
N SER A 61 11.38 -1.79 -12.45
CA SER A 61 11.95 -3.12 -12.21
C SER A 61 11.28 -3.80 -11.00
N LYS A 62 11.15 -5.12 -11.06
CA LYS A 62 10.55 -5.93 -9.97
C LYS A 62 11.22 -5.63 -8.62
N ASP A 63 12.54 -5.49 -8.60
CA ASP A 63 13.31 -5.18 -7.38
C ASP A 63 12.89 -3.86 -6.73
N ARG A 64 12.58 -2.83 -7.53
CA ARG A 64 12.12 -1.54 -7.01
C ARG A 64 10.70 -1.64 -6.49
N ALA A 65 9.83 -2.38 -7.16
CA ALA A 65 8.46 -2.62 -6.70
C ALA A 65 8.44 -3.37 -5.36
N VAL A 66 9.30 -4.40 -5.22
CA VAL A 66 9.47 -5.14 -3.95
C VAL A 66 10.00 -4.22 -2.85
N PHE A 67 11.05 -3.44 -3.13
CA PHE A 67 11.62 -2.52 -2.15
C PHE A 67 10.57 -1.51 -1.63
N VAL A 68 9.81 -0.90 -2.54
CA VAL A 68 8.77 0.06 -2.18
C VAL A 68 7.68 -0.60 -1.35
N ALA A 69 7.17 -1.75 -1.78
CA ALA A 69 6.13 -2.50 -1.06
C ALA A 69 6.56 -2.91 0.35
N LEU A 70 7.81 -3.36 0.51
CA LEU A 70 8.36 -3.71 1.82
C LEU A 70 8.59 -2.48 2.70
N ALA A 71 9.16 -1.40 2.15
CA ALA A 71 9.42 -0.18 2.91
C ALA A 71 8.13 0.45 3.43
N THR A 72 7.11 0.59 2.57
CA THR A 72 5.81 1.13 3.01
C THR A 72 5.06 0.13 3.89
N GLY A 73 5.19 -1.17 3.63
CA GLY A 73 4.62 -2.23 4.45
C GLY A 73 5.15 -2.22 5.88
N VAL A 74 6.48 -2.08 6.07
CA VAL A 74 7.09 -2.00 7.41
C VAL A 74 6.57 -0.81 8.20
N VAL A 75 6.43 0.36 7.56
CA VAL A 75 5.84 1.55 8.19
C VAL A 75 4.41 1.27 8.63
N LEU A 76 3.60 0.66 7.77
CA LEU A 76 2.22 0.31 8.12
C LEU A 76 2.16 -0.73 9.25
N ALA A 77 3.02 -1.74 9.22
CA ALA A 77 3.11 -2.74 10.28
C ALA A 77 3.45 -2.11 11.63
N TYR A 78 4.37 -1.14 11.67
CA TYR A 78 4.67 -0.38 12.87
C TYR A 78 3.45 0.36 13.41
N TYR A 79 2.68 1.01 12.52
CA TYR A 79 1.45 1.70 12.94
C TYR A 79 0.38 0.74 13.46
N LEU A 80 0.20 -0.42 12.83
CA LEU A 80 -0.76 -1.44 13.28
C LEU A 80 -0.35 -2.03 14.64
N HIS A 81 0.93 -2.34 14.83
CA HIS A 81 1.47 -2.80 16.11
C HIS A 81 1.26 -1.74 17.20
N ARG A 82 1.59 -0.48 16.92
CA ARG A 82 1.40 0.61 17.89
C ARG A 82 -0.06 0.89 18.23
N ALA A 83 -0.94 0.87 17.24
CA ALA A 83 -2.35 1.27 17.41
C ALA A 83 -3.22 0.15 17.99
N VAL A 84 -2.87 -1.12 17.76
CA VAL A 84 -3.75 -2.27 18.01
C VAL A 84 -3.07 -3.32 18.88
N GLY A 85 -1.74 -3.26 19.04
CA GLY A 85 -0.97 -4.28 19.77
C GLY A 85 -0.87 -5.61 19.01
N ILE A 86 -1.16 -5.63 17.70
CA ILE A 86 -1.03 -6.83 16.87
C ILE A 86 0.35 -6.82 16.21
N VAL A 87 1.35 -7.20 17.03
CA VAL A 87 2.52 -8.08 16.83
C VAL A 87 3.02 -8.37 18.24
#